data_AF-A0A382CI93-F1
#
_entry.id   AF-A0A382CI93-F1
#
_cell.length_a   1.000
_cell.length_b   1.000
_cell.length_c   1.000
_cell.angle_alpha   90.00
_cell.angle_beta   90.00
_cell.angle_gamma   90.00
#
_symmetry.space_group_name_H-M   'P 1'
#
loop_
_entity.id
_entity.type
_entity.pdbx_description
1 polymer ?
#
loop_
_entity_poly.entity_id
_entity_poly.type
_entity_poly.pdbx_seq_one_letter_code
_entity_poly.pdbx_strand_id
1 'polypeptide(L)' 'VKLSKLDFVDRKRYKRGVEMDVNNQLLTVALKKGQAANYPLMGKEIDKAGYLAMEWFLLNQGKLMSRPFKAEKPDKK' A
#
# COMPACT_ATOMS: atom_id res chain seq x y z
N VAL A 1 12.51 -2.63 -2.11
CA VAL A 1 11.35 -1.97 -2.78
C VAL A 1 11.47 -0.46 -2.67
N LYS A 2 11.30 0.28 -3.77
CA LYS A 2 11.36 1.76 -3.79
C LYS A 2 10.30 2.42 -2.89
N LEU A 3 9.21 1.70 -2.60
CA LEU A 3 8.19 2.06 -1.60
C LEU A 3 8.78 2.52 -0.25
N SER A 4 9.82 1.84 0.25
CA SER A 4 10.50 2.20 1.51
C SER A 4 11.19 3.57 1.49
N LYS A 5 11.38 4.16 0.30
CA LYS A 5 12.03 5.47 0.11
C LYS A 5 11.02 6.62 -0.01
N LEU A 6 9.72 6.35 0.03
CA LEU A 6 8.69 7.39 -0.02
C LEU A 6 8.73 8.24 1.26
N ASP A 7 8.57 9.56 1.13
CA ASP A 7 8.84 10.51 2.21
C ASP A 7 7.93 10.34 3.43
N PHE A 8 6.73 9.82 3.24
CA PHE A 8 5.76 9.54 4.29
C PHE A 8 5.99 8.21 5.02
N VAL A 9 6.93 7.37 4.56
CA VAL A 9 7.19 6.05 5.13
C VAL A 9 8.13 6.16 6.33
N ASP A 10 7.72 5.55 7.45
CA ASP A 10 8.54 5.43 8.64
C ASP A 10 9.50 4.24 8.51
N ARG A 11 10.71 4.54 8.04
CA ARG A 11 11.76 3.54 7.81
C ARG A 11 12.31 2.90 9.09
N LYS A 12 11.97 3.41 10.28
CA LYS A 12 12.42 2.85 11.56
C LYS A 12 11.58 1.64 12.01
N ARG A 13 10.38 1.46 11.45
CA ARG A 13 9.49 0.33 11.74
C ARG A 13 9.66 -0.78 10.69
N TYR A 14 9.35 -2.03 11.02
CA TYR A 14 9.48 -3.18 10.11
C TYR A 14 10.86 -3.31 9.44
N LYS A 15 10.95 -3.96 8.28
CA LYS A 15 12.16 -4.01 7.44
C LYS A 15 12.24 -2.79 6.52
N ARG A 16 12.57 -1.62 7.09
CA ARG A 16 12.66 -0.31 6.42
C ARG A 16 11.30 0.30 6.05
N GLY A 17 10.34 0.20 6.95
CA GLY A 17 9.01 0.79 6.84
C GLY A 17 8.01 -0.04 6.03
N VAL A 18 8.41 -1.25 5.61
CA VAL A 18 7.57 -2.14 4.80
C VAL A 18 7.71 -3.58 5.33
N GLU A 19 6.61 -4.31 5.33
CA GLU A 19 6.53 -5.74 5.64
C GLU A 19 5.60 -6.42 4.63
N MET A 20 6.00 -7.60 4.13
CA MET A 20 5.19 -8.40 3.22
C MET A 20 4.83 -9.70 3.92
N ASP A 21 3.54 -9.93 4.12
CA ASP A 21 3.00 -11.24 4.46
C ASP A 21 2.73 -11.99 3.16
N VAL A 22 3.63 -12.90 2.80
CA VAL A 22 3.57 -13.64 1.54
C VAL A 22 2.40 -14.64 1.52
N ASN A 23 2.02 -15.18 2.68
CA ASN A 23 0.95 -16.17 2.78
C ASN A 23 -0.41 -15.54 2.46
N ASN A 24 -0.60 -14.29 2.88
CA ASN A 24 -1.82 -13.51 2.65
C ASN A 24 -1.69 -12.51 1.50
N GLN A 25 -0.55 -12.46 0.81
CA GLN A 25 -0.22 -11.46 -0.22
C GLN A 25 -0.47 -10.01 0.24
N LEU A 26 -0.19 -9.73 1.52
CA LEU A 26 -0.50 -8.44 2.14
C LEU A 26 0.77 -7.62 2.36
N LEU A 27 0.77 -6.40 1.82
CA LEU A 27 1.85 -5.43 2.00
C LEU A 27 1.47 -4.39 3.05
N THR A 28 2.19 -4.39 4.16
CA THR A 28 2.02 -3.41 5.24
C THR A 28 3.08 -2.32 5.13
N VAL A 29 2.65 -1.05 5.20
CA VAL A 29 3.52 0.13 5.09
C VAL A 29 3.37 0.98 6.33
N ALA A 30 4.46 1.21 7.06
CA ALA A 30 4.48 2.11 8.20
C ALA A 30 4.46 3.56 7.73
N LEU A 31 3.50 4.34 8.20
CA LEU A 31 3.45 5.78 7.98
C LEU A 31 4.12 6.52 9.14
N LYS A 32 4.80 7.62 8.84
CA LYS A 32 5.27 8.58 9.84
C LYS A 32 4.08 9.19 10.58
N LYS A 33 4.26 9.53 11.86
CA LYS A 33 3.22 10.15 12.68
C LYS A 33 2.71 11.44 12.01
N GLY A 34 1.39 11.55 11.84
CA GLY A 34 0.73 12.73 11.25
C GLY A 34 0.87 12.86 9.73
N GLN A 35 1.50 11.90 9.04
CA GLN A 35 1.61 11.89 7.58
C GLN A 35 0.50 11.04 6.96
N ALA A 36 -0.11 11.56 5.89
CA ALA A 36 -1.04 10.81 5.07
C ALA A 36 -0.29 9.99 4.00
N ALA A 37 -0.80 8.81 3.67
CA ALA A 37 -0.28 8.01 2.57
C ALA A 37 -0.66 8.63 1.21
N ASN A 38 0.23 8.53 0.23
CA ASN A 38 -0.09 8.81 -1.17
C ASN A 38 -0.36 7.48 -1.90
N TYR A 39 -1.62 7.01 -1.87
CA TYR A 39 -2.00 5.72 -2.46
C TYR A 39 -1.68 5.62 -3.96
N PRO A 40 -1.97 6.60 -4.83
CA PRO A 40 -1.59 6.52 -6.23
C PRO A 40 -0.09 6.30 -6.46
N LEU A 41 0.76 6.97 -5.67
CA LEU A 41 2.21 6.79 -5.74
C LEU A 41 2.65 5.42 -5.22
N MET A 42 2.02 4.94 -4.14
CA MET A 42 2.28 3.58 -3.63
C MET A 42 1.98 2.52 -4.69
N GLY A 43 0.83 2.61 -5.37
CA GLY A 43 0.46 1.68 -6.44
C GLY A 43 1.51 1.63 -7.55
N LYS A 44 2.00 2.79 -8.00
CA LYS A 44 3.07 2.86 -9.01
C LYS A 44 4.38 2.20 -8.55
N GLU A 45 4.78 2.37 -7.30
CA GLU A 45 6.02 1.77 -6.79
C GLU A 45 5.87 0.27 -6.49
N ILE A 46 4.66 -0.22 -6.23
CA ILE A 46 4.33 -1.65 -6.15
C ILE A 46 4.41 -2.28 -7.56
N ASP A 47 3.76 -1.66 -8.56
CA ASP A 47 3.80 -2.09 -9.96
C ASP A 47 5.25 -2.15 -10.48
N LYS A 48 6.06 -1.11 -10.22
CA LYS A 48 7.50 -1.10 -10.56
C LYS A 48 8.33 -2.17 -9.86
N ALA A 49 7.86 -2.69 -8.73
CA ALA A 49 8.53 -3.78 -8.01
C ALA A 49 8.13 -5.16 -8.53
N GLY A 50 7.27 -5.24 -9.57
CA GLY A 50 6.83 -6.48 -10.18
C GLY A 50 5.59 -7.12 -9.52
N TYR A 51 4.90 -6.39 -8.65
CA TYR A 51 3.67 -6.85 -8.00
C TYR A 51 2.46 -6.12 -8.56
N LEU A 52 1.30 -6.77 -8.60
CA LEU A 52 0.05 -6.15 -8.99
C LEU A 52 -0.66 -5.56 -7.75
N ALA A 53 -0.76 -4.23 -7.67
CA ALA A 53 -1.52 -3.58 -6.61
C ALA A 53 -3.03 -3.67 -6.89
N MET A 54 -3.74 -4.52 -6.14
CA MET A 54 -5.19 -4.71 -6.26
C MET A 54 -5.97 -3.67 -5.46
N GLU A 55 -5.88 -3.75 -4.13
CA GLU A 55 -6.63 -2.93 -3.19
C GLU A 55 -5.75 -2.44 -2.05
N TRP A 56 -6.15 -1.33 -1.42
CA TRP A 56 -5.57 -0.84 -0.17
C TRP A 56 -6.63 -0.82 0.92
N PHE A 57 -6.17 -1.05 2.15
CA PHE A 57 -7.01 -1.11 3.33
C PHE A 57 -6.68 0.05 4.27
N LEU A 58 -7.72 0.67 4.82
CA LEU A 58 -7.61 1.69 5.84
C LEU A 58 -8.52 1.33 7.01
N LEU A 59 -7.94 1.28 8.21
CA LEU A 59 -8.72 1.14 9.44
C LEU A 59 -9.17 2.54 9.89
N ASN A 60 -10.46 2.82 9.78
CA ASN A 60 -11.06 4.09 10.19
C ASN A 60 -12.09 3.84 11.30
N GLN A 61 -11.85 4.36 12.50
CA GLN A 61 -12.75 4.23 13.66
C GLN A 61 -13.16 2.76 13.93
N GLY A 62 -12.22 1.82 13.81
CA GLY A 62 -12.48 0.38 14.00
C GLY A 62 -13.15 -0.32 12.82
N LYS A 63 -13.54 0.41 11.77
CA LYS A 63 -14.06 -0.16 10.52
C LYS A 63 -12.95 -0.29 9.48
N LEU A 64 -12.75 -1.49 8.97
CA LEU A 64 -11.85 -1.73 7.85
C LEU A 64 -12.54 -1.27 6.56
N MET A 65 -11.94 -0.31 5.86
CA MET A 65 -12.37 0.11 4.54
C MET A 65 -11.36 -0.40 3.50
N SER A 66 -11.85 -1.06 2.45
CA SER A 66 -11.04 -1.40 1.27
C SER A 66 -11.36 -0.44 0.14
N ARG A 67 -10.35 -0.09 -0.66
CA ARG A 67 -10.54 0.62 -1.92
C ARG A 67 -9.57 0.09 -2.98
N PRO A 68 -10.00 -0.05 -4.24
CA PRO A 68 -9.13 -0.54 -5.29
C PRO A 68 -8.09 0.52 -5.71
N PHE A 69 -6.90 0.08 -6.13
CA PHE A 69 -5.86 0.96 -6.69
C PHE A 69 -6.18 1.42 -8.12
N LYS A 70 -6.90 0.60 -8.89
CA LYS A 70 -7.40 0.92 -10.22
C LYS A 70 -8.92 0.87 -10.17
N ALA A 71 -9.60 1.87 -10.74
CA ALA A 71 -11.03 1.73 -10.98
C ALA A 71 -11.25 0.49 -11.84
N GLU A 72 -12.12 -0.43 -11.41
CA GLU A 72 -12.51 -1.58 -12.22
C GLU A 72 -12.93 -1.04 -13.58
N LYS A 73 -12.19 -1.42 -14.64
CA LYS A 73 -12.75 -1.27 -15.97
C LYS A 73 -13.88 -2.30 -16.02
N PRO A 74 -15.12 -1.90 -16.38
CA PRO A 74 -16.20 -2.86 -16.51
C PRO A 74 -15.74 -3.92 -17.51
N ASP A 75 -15.82 -5.18 -17.08
CA ASP A 75 -15.53 -6.34 -17.91
C ASP A 75 -16.45 -6.25 -19.14
N LYS A 76 -15.87 -5.92 -20.30
CA LYS A 76 -16.60 -6.04 -21.56
C LYS A 76 -16.65 -7.53 -21.89
N LYS A 77 -17.69 -8.20 -21.39
CA LYS A 77 -18.18 -9.46 -21.96
C LYS A 77 -18.99 -9.19 -23.21
#